data_AF-A0A8K0ISI6-F1
#
_entry.id   AF-A0A8K0ISI6-F1
#
_cell.length_a   1.000
_cell.length_b   1.000
_cell.length_c   1.000
_cell.angle_alpha   90.00
_cell.angle_beta   90.00
_cell.angle_gamma   90.00
#
_symmetry.space_group_name_H-M   'P 1'
#
loop_
_entity.id
_entity.type
_entity.pdbx_description
1 polymer ?
#
loop_
_entity_poly.entity_id
_entity_poly.type
_entity_poly.pdbx_seq_one_letter_code
_entity_poly.pdbx_strand_id
1 'polypeptide(L)'
;MNEDGMLWNPGTVLPAGLMTFYTTTRPLDKSWHVMGLGYNPNISPDEIRKAAVIHFNGNMKPWLDVALNQYKHLWTKYVDTEMQFLPLCNFGL
;
A
#
# COMPACT_ATOMS: atom_id res chain seq x y z
N MET A 1 12.74 -30.26 0.86
CA MET A 1 11.94 -29.07 0.47
C MET A 1 12.42 -27.89 1.35
N ASN A 2 12.03 -26.62 1.16
CA ASN A 2 12.47 -25.52 2.06
C ASN A 2 11.79 -25.63 3.43
N GLU A 3 12.19 -26.63 4.21
CA GLU A 3 11.54 -27.05 5.45
C GLU A 3 11.84 -26.08 6.60
N ASP A 4 12.99 -25.40 6.56
CA ASP A 4 13.42 -24.45 7.60
C ASP A 4 13.00 -23.00 7.33
N GLY A 5 12.27 -22.74 6.25
CA GLY A 5 11.80 -21.39 5.87
C GLY A 5 12.90 -20.39 5.47
N MET A 6 14.19 -20.77 5.55
CA MET A 6 15.33 -19.88 5.30
C MET A 6 15.38 -19.31 3.87
N LEU A 7 14.91 -20.06 2.86
CA LEU A 7 14.86 -19.55 1.49
C LEU A 7 13.82 -18.42 1.29
N TRP A 8 12.83 -18.26 2.18
CA TRP A 8 11.80 -17.22 2.07
C TRP A 8 12.05 -16.03 3.00
N ASN A 9 13.24 -15.92 3.60
CA ASN A 9 13.61 -14.77 4.42
C ASN A 9 13.66 -13.50 3.53
N PRO A 10 12.91 -12.41 3.85
CA PRO A 10 12.94 -11.17 3.07
C PRO A 10 14.34 -10.62 2.81
N GLY A 11 15.27 -10.82 3.76
CA GLY A 11 16.66 -10.37 3.63
C GLY A 11 17.47 -11.13 2.57
N THR A 12 17.12 -12.38 2.28
CA THR A 12 17.83 -13.23 1.32
C THR A 12 17.15 -13.25 -0.05
N VAL A 13 15.81 -13.16 -0.08
CA VAL A 13 15.02 -13.16 -1.32
C VAL A 13 15.14 -11.85 -2.09
N LEU A 14 15.23 -10.71 -1.39
CA LEU A 14 15.29 -9.40 -2.04
C LEU A 14 16.57 -9.25 -2.91
N PRO A 15 17.78 -9.60 -2.44
CA PRO A 15 18.98 -9.60 -3.29
C PRO A 15 18.86 -10.52 -4.52
N ALA A 16 18.34 -11.73 -4.37
CA ALA A 16 18.17 -12.67 -5.48
C ALA A 16 17.17 -12.16 -6.53
N GLY A 17 16.06 -11.57 -6.07
CA GLY A 17 15.08 -10.91 -6.94
C GLY A 17 15.69 -9.72 -7.69
N LEU A 18 16.45 -8.87 -7.01
CA LEU A 18 17.13 -7.73 -7.65
C LEU A 18 18.18 -8.18 -8.67
N MET A 19 18.92 -9.25 -8.39
CA MET A 19 19.88 -9.84 -9.34
C MET A 19 19.21 -10.37 -10.60
N THR A 20 18.00 -10.94 -10.48
CA THR A 20 17.22 -11.43 -11.63
C THR A 20 16.93 -10.32 -12.65
N PHE A 21 16.77 -9.07 -12.17
CA PHE A 21 16.50 -7.90 -13.01
C PHE A 21 17.70 -6.95 -13.11
N TYR A 22 18.90 -7.42 -12.79
CA TYR A 22 20.10 -6.59 -12.82
C TYR A 22 20.30 -5.99 -14.21
N THR A 23 20.42 -4.66 -14.30
CA THR A 23 20.51 -3.88 -15.56
C THR A 23 19.31 -3.92 -16.50
N THR A 24 18.24 -4.66 -16.16
CA THR A 24 17.03 -4.76 -17.00
C THR A 24 15.84 -3.95 -16.44
N THR A 25 16.05 -3.13 -15.42
CA THR A 25 15.02 -2.24 -14.86
C THR A 25 15.12 -0.82 -15.42
N ARG A 26 13.98 -0.13 -15.43
CA ARG A 26 13.91 1.31 -15.73
C ARG A 26 13.24 2.02 -14.56
N PRO A 27 13.83 3.12 -14.04
CA PRO A 27 13.17 3.88 -13.00
C PRO A 27 11.90 4.51 -13.58
N LEU A 28 10.80 4.42 -12.82
CA LEU A 28 9.58 5.16 -13.12
C LEU A 28 9.63 6.52 -12.41
N ASP A 29 9.00 7.52 -13.01
CA ASP A 29 8.83 8.80 -12.34
C ASP A 29 7.98 8.63 -11.07
N LYS A 30 8.32 9.34 -10.00
CA LYS A 30 7.66 9.19 -8.69
C LYS A 30 6.17 9.54 -8.73
N SER A 31 5.72 10.35 -9.68
CA SER A 31 4.30 10.63 -9.89
C SER A 31 3.49 9.41 -10.35
N TRP A 32 4.12 8.35 -10.85
CA TRP A 32 3.37 7.13 -11.20
C TRP A 32 2.84 6.40 -9.96
N HIS A 33 3.56 6.46 -8.83
CA HIS A 33 3.24 5.64 -7.68
C HIS A 33 3.69 6.30 -6.37
N VAL A 34 2.70 6.69 -5.56
CA VAL A 34 2.93 7.16 -4.19
C VAL A 34 2.55 6.06 -3.22
N MET A 35 3.50 5.69 -2.38
CA MET A 35 3.35 4.68 -1.33
C MET A 35 3.63 5.31 0.04
N GLY A 36 3.14 4.66 1.08
CA GLY A 36 3.37 4.97 2.49
C GLY A 36 2.08 5.29 3.25
N LEU A 37 0.92 5.30 2.59
CA LEU A 37 -0.31 5.84 3.18
C LEU A 37 -0.85 5.00 4.36
N GLY A 38 -0.32 3.80 4.60
CA GLY A 38 -0.68 2.96 5.76
C GLY A 38 0.34 2.94 6.90
N TYR A 39 1.35 3.83 6.90
CA TYR A 39 2.26 4.02 8.04
C TYR A 39 2.94 5.40 8.12
N ASN A 40 2.99 6.18 7.03
CA ASN A 40 3.64 7.49 6.98
C ASN A 40 2.60 8.63 6.98
N PRO A 41 2.42 9.37 8.09
CA PRO A 41 1.49 10.48 8.18
C PRO A 41 1.98 11.78 7.51
N ASN A 42 3.16 11.79 6.91
CA ASN A 42 3.78 13.02 6.39
C ASN A 42 3.95 13.03 4.86
N ILE A 43 3.07 12.33 4.13
CA ILE A 43 3.10 12.36 2.66
C ILE A 43 2.46 13.66 2.19
N SER A 44 3.13 14.36 1.26
CA SER A 44 2.65 15.64 0.76
C SER A 44 1.30 15.46 0.04
N PRO A 45 0.28 16.28 0.36
CA PRO A 45 -0.96 16.29 -0.40
C PRO A 45 -0.75 16.53 -1.90
N ASP A 46 0.28 17.29 -2.27
CA ASP A 46 0.60 17.58 -3.67
C ASP A 46 1.12 16.35 -4.41
N GLU A 47 1.90 15.51 -3.74
CA GLU A 47 2.36 14.24 -4.29
C GLU A 47 1.18 13.29 -4.48
N ILE A 48 0.27 13.20 -3.50
CA ILE A 48 -0.95 12.38 -3.59
C ILE A 48 -1.82 12.82 -4.77
N ARG A 49 -2.01 14.13 -4.98
CA ARG A 49 -2.82 14.65 -6.09
C ARG A 49 -2.21 14.41 -7.47
N LYS A 50 -0.88 14.42 -7.57
CA LYS A 50 -0.16 14.16 -8.83
C LYS A 50 0.04 12.67 -9.11
N ALA A 51 -0.25 11.81 -8.14
CA ALA A 51 -0.04 10.37 -8.25
C ALA A 51 -1.01 9.73 -9.24
N ALA A 52 -0.52 8.89 -10.14
CA ALA A 52 -1.37 8.01 -10.93
C ALA A 52 -1.96 6.89 -10.08
N VAL A 53 -1.16 6.33 -9.16
CA VAL A 53 -1.57 5.28 -8.22
C VAL A 53 -1.12 5.63 -6.81
N ILE A 54 -2.03 5.51 -5.85
CA ILE A 54 -1.74 5.61 -4.42
C ILE A 54 -1.80 4.23 -3.77
N HIS A 55 -0.83 3.92 -2.90
CA HIS A 55 -0.74 2.63 -2.24
C HIS A 55 -0.74 2.80 -0.72
N PHE A 56 -1.81 2.29 -0.10
CA PHE A 56 -1.92 2.10 1.34
C PHE A 56 -1.10 0.90 1.82
N ASN A 57 0.22 0.91 1.63
CA ASN A 57 1.11 -0.11 2.22
C ASN A 57 1.27 0.14 3.73
N GLY A 58 1.43 -0.93 4.50
CA GLY A 58 1.46 -0.90 5.96
C GLY A 58 0.16 -1.36 6.62
N ASN A 59 0.16 -1.31 7.95
CA ASN A 59 -0.89 -1.90 8.79
C ASN A 59 -2.09 -0.97 8.99
N MET A 60 -1.91 0.35 8.86
CA MET A 60 -2.97 1.36 9.07
C MET A 60 -3.79 1.55 7.79
N LYS A 61 -4.43 0.47 7.33
CA LYS A 61 -5.26 0.47 6.12
C LYS A 61 -6.51 1.35 6.30
N PRO A 62 -7.01 2.02 5.25
CA PRO A 62 -8.09 3.01 5.35
C PRO A 62 -9.43 2.43 5.81
N TRP A 63 -9.62 1.13 5.64
CA TRP A 63 -10.81 0.38 6.07
C TRP A 63 -10.70 -0.20 7.49
N LEU A 64 -9.69 0.19 8.26
CA LEU A 64 -9.53 -0.24 9.65
C LEU A 64 -9.69 0.95 10.60
N ASP A 65 -10.06 0.68 11.84
CA ASP A 65 -10.20 1.73 12.86
C ASP A 65 -8.88 2.44 13.18
N VAL A 66 -7.76 1.74 12.98
CA VAL A 66 -6.40 2.24 13.17
C VAL A 66 -5.87 3.07 12.00
N ALA A 67 -6.70 3.36 10.99
CA ALA A 67 -6.27 4.11 9.82
C ALA A 67 -5.87 5.56 10.15
N LEU A 68 -4.96 6.10 9.33
CA LEU A 68 -4.65 7.52 9.35
C LEU A 68 -5.85 8.31 8.79
N ASN A 69 -6.58 9.00 9.67
CA ASN A 69 -7.82 9.73 9.34
C ASN A 69 -7.66 10.69 8.15
N GLN A 70 -6.51 11.36 8.05
CA GLN A 70 -6.17 12.26 6.95
C GLN A 70 -6.19 11.60 5.56
N TYR A 71 -6.01 10.28 5.44
CA TYR A 71 -6.02 9.57 4.16
C TYR A 71 -7.28 8.73 3.93
N LYS A 72 -8.15 8.53 4.94
CA LYS A 72 -9.38 7.72 4.82
C LYS A 72 -10.24 8.14 3.62
N HIS A 73 -10.47 9.45 3.48
CA HIS A 73 -11.31 10.03 2.43
C HIS A 73 -10.89 9.65 0.99
N LEU A 74 -9.60 9.34 0.77
CA LEU A 74 -9.09 8.95 -0.54
C LEU A 74 -9.63 7.58 -0.99
N TRP A 75 -9.92 6.70 -0.03
CA TRP A 75 -10.49 5.37 -0.27
C TRP A 75 -12.02 5.37 -0.11
N THR A 76 -12.53 5.99 0.95
CA THR A 76 -13.96 5.98 1.31
C THR A 76 -14.87 6.47 0.17
N LYS A 77 -14.41 7.41 -0.67
CA LYS A 77 -15.18 7.91 -1.82
C LYS A 77 -15.50 6.85 -2.89
N TYR A 78 -14.84 5.70 -2.86
CA TYR A 78 -15.08 4.58 -3.78
C TYR A 78 -15.79 3.41 -3.11
N VAL A 79 -16.17 3.55 -1.84
CA VAL A 79 -16.90 2.53 -1.09
C VAL A 79 -18.37 2.62 -1.48
N ASP A 80 -18.91 1.51 -1.96
CA ASP A 80 -20.33 1.39 -2.32
C ASP A 80 -21.20 1.24 -1.07
N THR A 81 -21.65 2.36 -0.51
CA THR A 81 -22.48 2.39 0.70
C THR A 81 -23.82 1.65 0.57
N GLU A 82 -24.26 1.32 -0.64
CA GLU A 82 -25.51 0.57 -0.86
C GLU A 82 -25.32 -0.95 -0.74
N MET A 83 -24.06 -1.42 -0.70
CA MET A 83 -23.75 -2.83 -0.58
C MET A 83 -24.18 -3.39 0.79
N GLN A 84 -25.11 -4.33 0.77
CA GLN A 84 -25.73 -4.95 1.96
C GLN A 84 -24.75 -5.57 2.96
N PHE A 85 -23.56 -5.97 2.50
CA PHE A 85 -22.55 -6.59 3.36
C PHE A 85 -21.64 -5.58 4.07
N LEU A 86 -21.54 -4.32 3.61
CA LEU A 86 -20.67 -3.34 4.25
C LEU A 86 -21.04 -3.06 5.72
N PRO A 87 -22.32 -2.96 6.12
CA PRO A 87 -22.68 -2.77 7.53
C PRO A 87 -22.26 -3.92 8.44
N LEU A 88 -21.99 -5.11 7.89
CA LEU A 88 -21.48 -6.25 8.65
C LEU A 88 -19.98 -6.15 8.90
N CYS A 89 -19.29 -5.31 8.14
CA CYS A 89 -17.89 -5.01 8.36
C CYS A 89 -17.77 -3.86 9.34
N ASN A 90 -16.87 -3.99 10.32
CA ASN A 90 -16.55 -2.92 11.27
C ASN A 90 -15.65 -1.85 10.61
N PHE A 91 -16.15 -1.23 9.53
CA PHE A 91 -15.50 -0.09 8.91
C PHE A 91 -15.77 1.13 9.78
N GLY A 92 -14.72 1.74 10.34
CA GLY A 92 -14.80 3.04 11.01
C GLY A 92 -15.00 4.19 10.01
N LEU A 93 -16.12 4.13 9.27
CA LEU A 93 -16.64 5.11 8.31
C LEU A 93 -17.27 6.31 9.02
#